data_AF-A0A6S7JSG6-F1
#
_entry.id   AF-A0A6S7JSG6-F1
#
_cell.length_a   1.000
_cell.length_b   1.000
_cell.length_c   1.000
_cell.angle_alpha   90.00
_cell.angle_beta   90.00
_cell.angle_gamma   90.00
#
_symmetry.space_group_name_H-M   'P 1'
#
loop_
_entity.id
_entity.type
_entity.pdbx_description
1 polymer ?
#
loop_
_entity_poly.entity_id
_entity_poly.type
_entity_poly.pdbx_seq_one_letter_code
_entity_poly.pdbx_strand_id
1 'polypeptide(L)'
;MKELCQMPKAREYHGAEVFEDKVLILGGYRIIMTTDSVLEFDPKRNECKEMPKLPSALRRMATVRWRDEVVVLGGRDNDSQTLNDVFMYNSKTGKTALPPMLEKRYNCCAVITGNTIVVMGGIIKDVYPRKPSIVSKYALPVMWKLLESSSSASTGSGNMKEAVHGLANLLYSLMGQSLFEQAQAKSHRLRQKLKELLDQ
;
A
#
# COMPACT_ATOMS: atom_id res chain seq x y z
N MET A 1 23.94 15.70 29.42
CA MET A 1 23.29 15.54 28.10
C MET A 1 23.00 16.95 27.59
N LYS A 2 23.49 17.33 26.40
CA LYS A 2 23.25 18.68 25.86
C LYS A 2 21.82 18.72 25.27
N GLU A 3 21.01 19.68 25.69
CA GLU A 3 19.68 19.90 25.12
C GLU A 3 19.82 20.51 23.71
N LEU A 4 19.12 19.93 22.73
CA LEU A 4 19.11 20.40 21.33
C LEU A 4 18.02 21.47 21.11
N CYS A 5 17.94 22.11 19.92
CA CYS A 5 16.87 23.09 19.67
C CYS A 5 15.53 22.43 19.90
N GLN A 6 14.71 23.10 20.69
CA GLN A 6 13.32 22.75 20.75
C GLN A 6 12.71 23.08 19.39
N MET A 7 12.10 22.07 18.76
CA MET A 7 11.34 22.29 17.55
C MET A 7 10.32 23.42 17.82
N PRO A 8 10.28 24.49 17.01
CA PRO A 8 9.37 25.62 17.24
C PRO A 8 7.90 25.18 17.32
N LYS A 9 7.59 24.02 16.72
CA LYS A 9 6.26 23.43 16.65
C LYS A 9 6.38 21.92 16.90
N ALA A 10 6.02 21.49 18.12
CA ALA A 10 5.95 20.08 18.47
C ALA A 10 5.06 19.30 17.49
N ARG A 11 5.53 18.11 17.07
CA ARG A 11 4.87 17.28 16.06
C ARG A 11 5.26 15.81 16.22
N GLU A 12 4.37 14.91 15.81
CA GLU A 12 4.62 13.47 15.68
C GLU A 12 4.40 13.01 14.24
N TYR A 13 4.79 11.78 13.92
CA TYR A 13 4.61 11.17 12.59
C TYR A 13 5.18 11.98 11.39
N HIS A 14 6.21 12.79 11.64
CA HIS A 14 6.94 13.50 10.59
C HIS A 14 7.94 12.57 9.89
N GLY A 15 8.31 12.91 8.65
CA GLY A 15 9.51 12.34 8.02
C GLY A 15 10.75 13.10 8.48
N ALA A 16 11.90 12.43 8.54
CA ALA A 16 13.16 13.05 8.92
C ALA A 16 14.31 12.47 8.08
N GLU A 17 15.04 13.32 7.36
CA GLU A 17 16.17 12.91 6.52
C GLU A 17 17.37 13.81 6.70
N VAL A 18 18.57 13.23 6.64
CA VAL A 18 19.80 14.01 6.61
C VAL A 18 19.98 14.59 5.19
N PHE A 19 20.24 15.89 5.11
CA PHE A 19 20.39 16.65 3.88
C PHE A 19 21.47 17.72 4.05
N GLU A 20 22.55 17.68 3.26
CA GLU A 20 23.66 18.65 3.32
C GLU A 20 24.15 18.93 4.78
N ASP A 21 24.42 17.87 5.57
CA ASP A 21 24.80 17.91 7.00
C ASP A 21 23.75 18.43 8.00
N LYS A 22 22.54 18.68 7.53
CA LYS A 22 21.40 19.13 8.33
C LYS A 22 20.32 18.05 8.35
N VAL A 23 19.28 18.24 9.17
CA VAL A 23 18.13 17.34 9.20
C VAL A 23 16.91 18.06 8.68
N LEU A 24 16.32 17.57 7.60
CA LEU A 24 15.02 18.01 7.13
C LEU A 24 13.93 17.23 7.85
N ILE A 25 12.99 17.95 8.44
CA ILE A 25 11.83 17.42 9.15
C ILE A 25 10.59 17.80 8.34
N LEU A 26 9.92 16.82 7.75
CA LEU A 26 8.88 17.04 6.76
C LEU A 26 7.51 16.66 7.32
N GLY A 27 6.56 17.60 7.24
CA GLY A 27 5.15 17.37 7.60
C GLY A 27 4.97 16.93 9.05
N GLY A 28 4.02 16.02 9.27
CA GLY A 28 3.70 15.45 10.58
C GLY A 28 2.30 15.84 11.06
N TYR A 29 2.03 15.47 12.30
CA TYR A 29 0.77 15.71 12.98
C TYR A 29 1.02 16.57 14.21
N ARG A 30 0.29 17.67 14.33
CA ARG A 30 0.40 18.63 15.42
C ARG A 30 -0.98 18.91 15.99
N ILE A 31 -1.09 18.78 17.33
CA ILE A 31 -2.31 19.04 18.11
C ILE A 31 -3.46 18.16 17.62
N ILE A 32 -4.17 18.59 16.57
CA ILE A 32 -5.31 17.88 15.97
C ILE A 32 -5.26 17.86 14.42
N MET A 33 -4.21 18.39 13.78
CA MET A 33 -4.14 18.53 12.32
C MET A 33 -2.83 18.04 11.72
N THR A 34 -2.89 17.57 10.47
CA THR A 34 -1.70 17.30 9.67
C THR A 34 -1.09 18.62 9.21
N THR A 35 0.24 18.72 9.13
CA THR A 35 0.94 19.91 8.62
C THR A 35 1.71 19.60 7.33
N ASP A 36 1.84 20.62 6.48
CA ASP A 36 2.69 20.67 5.29
C ASP A 36 4.04 21.34 5.56
N SER A 37 4.26 21.82 6.79
CA SER A 37 5.47 22.57 7.13
C SER A 37 6.70 21.69 7.13
N VAL A 38 7.79 22.22 6.59
CA VAL A 38 9.12 21.60 6.60
C VAL A 38 10.05 22.45 7.46
N LEU A 39 10.84 21.79 8.30
CA LEU A 39 11.89 22.43 9.09
C LEU A 39 13.26 21.87 8.68
N GLU A 40 14.27 22.72 8.69
CA GLU A 40 15.67 22.33 8.60
C GLU A 40 16.31 22.55 9.97
N PHE A 41 16.88 21.50 10.53
CA PHE A 41 17.65 21.55 11.77
C PHE A 41 19.14 21.52 11.45
N ASP A 42 19.86 22.57 11.88
CA ASP A 42 21.30 22.64 11.85
C ASP A 42 21.87 22.18 13.20
N PRO A 43 22.50 20.98 13.27
CA PRO A 43 23.03 20.46 14.52
C PRO A 43 24.28 21.21 15.00
N LYS A 44 25.00 21.93 14.13
CA LYS A 44 26.19 22.72 14.50
C LYS A 44 25.79 23.99 15.22
N ARG A 45 24.77 24.68 14.68
CA ARG A 45 24.23 25.93 15.25
C ARG A 45 23.18 25.69 16.33
N ASN A 46 22.64 24.48 16.39
CA ASN A 46 21.50 24.11 17.23
C ASN A 46 20.30 25.02 16.93
N GLU A 47 19.97 25.16 15.65
CA GLU A 47 18.94 26.08 15.16
C GLU A 47 17.97 25.35 14.23
N CYS A 48 16.70 25.71 14.35
CA CYS A 48 15.59 25.15 13.60
C CYS A 48 15.04 26.26 12.66
N LYS A 49 15.05 26.05 11.33
CA LYS A 49 14.61 27.04 10.32
C LYS A 49 13.42 26.52 9.50
N GLU A 50 12.46 27.40 9.16
CA GLU A 50 11.37 27.03 8.24
C GLU A 50 11.85 26.96 6.78
N MET A 51 11.39 25.93 6.06
CA MET A 51 11.72 25.64 4.66
C MET A 51 10.48 25.68 3.79
N PRO A 52 10.61 25.68 2.44
CA PRO A 52 9.47 25.57 1.54
C PRO A 52 8.57 24.39 1.90
N LYS A 53 7.26 24.63 1.93
CA LYS A 53 6.25 23.66 2.37
C LYS A 53 6.10 22.49 1.39
N LEU A 54 5.55 21.39 1.90
CA LEU A 54 5.08 20.26 1.10
C LEU A 54 3.90 20.68 0.20
N PRO A 55 3.63 19.94 -0.90
CA PRO A 55 2.46 20.18 -1.74
C PRO A 55 1.12 20.12 -1.01
N SER A 56 1.03 19.26 0.00
CA SER A 56 -0.14 19.09 0.85
C SER A 56 0.31 18.66 2.24
N ALA A 57 -0.59 18.81 3.21
CA ALA A 57 -0.33 18.36 4.57
C ALA A 57 -0.17 16.84 4.60
N LEU A 58 0.95 16.35 5.13
CA LEU A 58 1.31 14.94 5.08
C LEU A 58 1.85 14.43 6.42
N ARG A 59 1.39 13.26 6.88
CA ARG A 59 1.92 12.56 8.06
C ARG A 59 2.11 11.08 7.77
N ARG A 60 2.91 10.39 8.59
CA ARG A 60 3.13 8.93 8.52
C ARG A 60 3.65 8.46 7.15
N MET A 61 4.35 9.33 6.44
CA MET A 61 5.01 9.01 5.16
C MET A 61 6.31 8.25 5.40
N ALA A 62 6.81 7.59 4.36
CA ALA A 62 8.22 7.22 4.29
C ALA A 62 9.01 8.34 3.60
N THR A 63 10.26 8.48 4.00
CA THR A 63 11.22 9.38 3.37
C THR A 63 12.50 8.61 3.07
N VAL A 64 13.22 9.01 2.02
CA VAL A 64 14.59 8.55 1.74
C VAL A 64 15.38 9.65 1.05
N ARG A 65 16.67 9.79 1.39
CA ARG A 65 17.59 10.66 0.68
C ARG A 65 18.06 10.04 -0.65
N TRP A 66 17.67 10.62 -1.77
CA TRP A 66 18.16 10.26 -3.10
C TRP A 66 19.02 11.38 -3.67
N ARG A 67 20.34 11.16 -3.71
CA ARG A 67 21.33 12.17 -4.12
C ARG A 67 21.19 13.45 -3.26
N ASP A 68 20.91 14.58 -3.90
CA ASP A 68 20.72 15.89 -3.29
C ASP A 68 19.23 16.24 -3.17
N GLU A 69 18.36 15.24 -3.04
CA GLU A 69 16.92 15.40 -2.88
C GLU A 69 16.36 14.38 -1.88
N VAL A 70 15.19 14.67 -1.33
CA VAL A 70 14.45 13.75 -0.45
C VAL A 70 13.25 13.21 -1.21
N VAL A 71 13.15 11.90 -1.36
CA VAL A 71 11.95 11.26 -1.91
C VAL A 71 10.98 11.00 -0.77
N VAL A 72 9.75 11.47 -0.94
CA VAL A 72 8.64 11.31 -0.01
C VAL A 72 7.65 10.33 -0.61
N LEU A 73 7.23 9.32 0.15
CA LEU A 73 6.38 8.23 -0.33
C LEU A 73 5.19 7.97 0.59
N GLY A 74 3.99 7.97 0.00
CA GLY A 74 2.74 7.63 0.66
C GLY A 74 2.41 8.52 1.86
N GLY A 75 1.82 7.94 2.90
CA GLY A 75 1.41 8.64 4.11
C GLY A 75 -0.10 8.88 4.16
N ARG A 76 -0.50 9.85 4.99
CA ARG A 76 -1.89 10.28 5.14
C ARG A 76 -2.00 11.79 5.08
N ASP A 77 -3.05 12.26 4.42
CA ASP A 77 -3.40 13.67 4.37
C ASP A 77 -4.15 14.13 5.64
N ASN A 78 -4.68 15.35 5.61
CA ASN A 78 -5.48 15.91 6.69
C ASN A 78 -6.83 15.19 6.85
N ASP A 79 -7.44 14.76 5.74
CA ASP A 79 -8.71 14.02 5.68
C ASP A 79 -8.54 12.54 6.00
N SER A 80 -7.37 12.15 6.52
CA SER A 80 -7.11 10.80 6.97
C SER A 80 -7.14 9.76 5.83
N GLN A 81 -7.10 10.19 4.57
CA GLN A 81 -6.95 9.33 3.41
C GLN A 81 -5.53 8.79 3.32
N THR A 82 -5.40 7.57 2.81
CA THR A 82 -4.07 6.98 2.58
C THR A 82 -3.64 7.30 1.17
N LEU A 83 -2.39 7.72 1.03
CA LEU A 83 -1.83 8.17 -0.23
C LEU A 83 -0.85 7.12 -0.79
N ASN A 84 -0.73 7.12 -2.12
CA ASN A 84 0.31 6.41 -2.86
C ASN A 84 1.23 7.39 -3.61
N ASP A 85 1.05 8.70 -3.40
CA ASP A 85 1.85 9.73 -4.03
C ASP A 85 3.33 9.54 -3.72
N VAL A 86 4.14 9.84 -4.74
CA VAL A 86 5.60 9.88 -4.64
C VAL A 86 6.07 11.19 -5.24
N PHE A 87 6.91 11.91 -4.51
CA PHE A 87 7.52 13.13 -5.02
C PHE A 87 8.90 13.33 -4.45
N MET A 88 9.74 14.02 -5.21
CA MET A 88 11.03 14.52 -4.76
C MET A 88 10.84 15.91 -4.16
N TYR A 89 11.52 16.15 -3.05
CA TYR A 89 11.58 17.43 -2.35
C TYR A 89 13.02 17.90 -2.29
N ASN A 90 13.23 19.14 -2.71
CA ASN A 90 14.47 19.86 -2.58
C ASN A 90 14.16 21.30 -2.14
N SER A 91 14.86 21.78 -1.12
CA SER A 91 14.60 23.10 -0.56
C SER A 91 14.94 24.27 -1.49
N LYS A 92 15.76 24.05 -2.52
CA LYS A 92 16.24 25.04 -3.49
C LYS A 92 15.43 24.99 -4.79
N THR A 93 15.21 23.80 -5.34
CA THR A 93 14.55 23.59 -6.63
C THR A 93 13.04 23.31 -6.51
N GLY A 94 12.56 23.02 -5.31
CA GLY A 94 11.14 22.80 -5.02
C GLY A 94 10.77 21.32 -5.04
N LYS A 95 9.64 21.00 -5.67
CA LYS A 95 9.03 19.67 -5.64
C LYS A 95 8.81 19.14 -7.05
N THR A 96 9.06 17.84 -7.24
CA THR A 96 8.86 17.14 -8.51
C THR A 96 8.06 15.87 -8.29
N ALA A 97 6.91 15.76 -8.95
CA ALA A 97 6.09 14.55 -8.86
C ALA A 97 6.77 13.37 -9.57
N LEU A 98 6.65 12.18 -8.97
CA LEU A 98 7.11 10.91 -9.53
C LEU A 98 5.92 9.98 -9.77
N PRO A 99 6.10 8.88 -10.53
CA PRO A 99 5.06 7.85 -10.64
C PRO A 99 4.62 7.37 -9.25
N PRO A 100 3.30 7.26 -9.00
CA PRO A 100 2.80 6.85 -7.70
C PRO A 100 3.15 5.39 -7.40
N MET A 101 3.16 5.03 -6.11
CA MET A 101 3.21 3.62 -5.71
C MET A 101 1.96 2.88 -6.21
N LEU A 102 2.10 1.59 -6.48
CA LEU A 102 0.96 0.74 -6.83
C LEU A 102 -0.11 0.79 -5.74
N GLU A 103 0.31 0.81 -4.48
CA GLU A 103 -0.58 0.74 -3.32
C GLU A 103 -0.50 1.99 -2.44
N LYS A 104 -1.67 2.40 -1.96
CA LYS A 104 -1.81 3.42 -0.91
C LYS A 104 -1.27 2.86 0.40
N ARG A 105 -0.25 3.51 0.97
CA ARG A 105 0.45 3.00 2.16
C ARG A 105 0.84 4.14 3.10
N TYR A 106 0.72 3.90 4.41
CA TYR A 106 1.24 4.79 5.45
C TYR A 106 1.90 4.00 6.57
N ASN A 107 2.66 4.67 7.46
CA ASN A 107 3.50 4.00 8.47
C ASN A 107 4.50 3.01 7.85
N CYS A 108 4.92 3.26 6.61
CA CYS A 108 5.91 2.43 5.92
C CYS A 108 7.33 2.94 6.18
N CYS A 109 8.29 2.09 5.85
CA CYS A 109 9.70 2.44 5.79
C CYS A 109 10.15 2.34 4.34
N ALA A 110 11.14 3.13 3.94
CA ALA A 110 11.73 3.04 2.62
C ALA A 110 13.26 3.03 2.76
N VAL A 111 13.92 2.32 1.85
CA VAL A 111 15.38 2.24 1.78
C VAL A 111 15.83 2.33 0.33
N ILE A 112 17.03 2.85 0.11
CA ILE A 112 17.65 2.88 -1.22
C ILE A 112 18.66 1.75 -1.32
N THR A 113 18.55 0.97 -2.38
CA THR A 113 19.49 -0.12 -2.69
C THR A 113 19.94 0.04 -4.14
N GLY A 114 21.18 0.48 -4.35
CA GLY A 114 21.67 0.87 -5.68
C GLY A 114 20.82 1.98 -6.28
N ASN A 115 20.16 1.70 -7.41
CA ASN A 115 19.28 2.65 -8.09
C ASN A 115 17.78 2.40 -7.82
N THR A 116 17.43 1.66 -6.76
CA THR A 116 16.05 1.28 -6.47
C THR A 116 15.64 1.73 -5.08
N ILE A 117 14.46 2.35 -4.96
CA ILE A 117 13.80 2.62 -3.68
C ILE A 117 12.90 1.44 -3.36
N VAL A 118 13.14 0.80 -2.22
CA VAL A 118 12.34 -0.32 -1.73
C VAL A 118 11.49 0.17 -0.57
N VAL A 119 10.17 0.04 -0.69
CA VAL A 119 9.20 0.42 0.37
C VAL A 119 8.70 -0.85 1.06
N MET A 120 8.81 -0.90 2.38
CA MET A 120 8.49 -2.06 3.21
C MET A 120 7.54 -1.71 4.37
N GLY A 121 6.79 -2.71 4.82
CA GLY A 121 5.92 -2.60 5.99
C GLY A 121 4.78 -1.60 5.78
N GLY A 122 4.24 -1.02 6.85
CA GLY A 122 3.13 -0.06 6.78
C GLY A 122 1.76 -0.68 6.56
N ILE A 123 0.75 0.17 6.68
CA ILE A 123 -0.66 -0.18 6.64
C ILE A 123 -1.21 0.20 5.28
N ILE A 124 -1.80 -0.79 4.63
CA ILE A 124 -2.61 -0.63 3.43
C ILE A 124 -4.06 -0.77 3.91
N LYS A 125 -4.90 0.25 3.70
CA LYS A 125 -6.32 0.20 4.09
C LYS A 125 -7.11 -0.70 3.16
N ASP A 126 -6.83 -0.60 1.87
CA ASP A 126 -7.39 -1.43 0.84
C ASP A 126 -6.52 -2.68 0.71
N VAL A 127 -6.63 -3.55 1.71
CA VAL A 127 -5.99 -4.86 1.65
C VAL A 127 -6.56 -5.55 0.42
N TYR A 128 -5.73 -5.86 -0.58
CA TYR A 128 -6.09 -6.89 -1.56
C TYR A 128 -6.75 -8.04 -0.78
N PRO A 129 -7.88 -8.59 -1.22
CA PRO A 129 -8.31 -9.88 -0.71
C PRO A 129 -7.08 -10.80 -0.76
N ARG A 130 -6.56 -11.13 0.43
CA ARG A 130 -5.18 -11.61 0.61
C ARG A 130 -4.85 -12.64 -0.47
N LYS A 131 -3.74 -12.41 -1.19
CA LYS A 131 -2.98 -13.38 -2.00
C LYS A 131 -3.79 -14.60 -2.49
N PRO A 132 -3.94 -14.79 -3.82
CA PRO A 132 -4.44 -16.04 -4.40
C PRO A 132 -3.82 -17.31 -3.80
N SER A 133 -2.65 -17.28 -3.17
CA SER A 133 -2.00 -18.46 -2.57
C SER A 133 -2.83 -19.20 -1.50
N ILE A 134 -3.59 -18.53 -0.62
CA ILE A 134 -4.40 -19.25 0.40
C ILE A 134 -5.67 -19.80 -0.25
N VAL A 135 -6.31 -19.00 -1.10
CA VAL A 135 -7.49 -19.39 -1.88
C VAL A 135 -7.15 -20.57 -2.79
N SER A 136 -6.05 -20.49 -3.54
CA SER A 136 -5.52 -21.57 -4.37
C SER A 136 -5.08 -22.80 -3.60
N LYS A 137 -4.56 -22.65 -2.38
CA LYS A 137 -4.11 -23.78 -1.57
C LYS A 137 -5.25 -24.53 -0.89
N TYR A 138 -6.30 -23.83 -0.43
CA TYR A 138 -7.34 -24.44 0.40
C TYR A 138 -8.75 -24.38 -0.21
N ALA A 139 -9.18 -23.25 -0.76
CA ALA A 139 -10.55 -23.10 -1.26
C ALA A 139 -10.74 -23.68 -2.67
N LEU A 140 -9.78 -23.48 -3.57
CA LEU A 140 -9.85 -23.98 -4.94
C LEU A 140 -9.87 -25.51 -5.03
N PRO A 141 -9.02 -26.27 -4.31
CA PRO A 141 -9.10 -27.73 -4.34
C PRO A 141 -10.46 -28.25 -3.89
N VAL A 142 -11.07 -27.61 -2.89
CA VAL A 142 -12.41 -27.94 -2.40
C VAL A 142 -13.46 -27.64 -3.48
N MET A 143 -13.40 -26.46 -4.11
CA MET A 143 -14.28 -26.09 -5.21
C MET A 143 -14.20 -27.10 -6.36
N TRP A 144 -12.99 -27.46 -6.80
CA TRP A 144 -12.81 -28.45 -7.88
C TRP A 144 -13.39 -29.81 -7.51
N LYS A 145 -13.14 -30.29 -6.29
CA LYS A 145 -13.70 -31.56 -5.80
C LYS A 145 -15.23 -31.54 -5.76
N LEU A 146 -15.85 -30.42 -5.38
CA LEU A 146 -17.31 -30.26 -5.38
C LEU A 146 -17.88 -30.23 -6.82
N LEU A 147 -17.19 -29.58 -7.75
CA LEU A 147 -17.57 -29.56 -9.16
C LEU A 147 -17.45 -30.95 -9.82
N GLU A 148 -16.45 -31.74 -9.44
CA GLU A 148 -16.29 -33.13 -9.86
C GLU A 148 -17.36 -34.05 -9.25
N SER A 149 -17.62 -33.94 -7.93
CA SER A 149 -18.59 -34.79 -7.23
C SER A 149 -20.03 -34.57 -7.70
N SER A 150 -20.38 -33.33 -8.08
CA SER A 150 -21.66 -33.01 -8.70
C SER A 150 -21.80 -33.51 -10.15
N SER A 151 -20.75 -34.15 -10.70
CA SER A 151 -20.75 -34.77 -12.02
C SER A 151 -21.02 -36.28 -11.99
N SER A 152 -20.87 -36.90 -10.83
CA SER A 152 -20.96 -38.36 -10.62
C SER A 152 -22.19 -38.80 -9.81
N ALA A 153 -22.85 -37.88 -9.09
CA ALA A 153 -24.03 -38.19 -8.30
C ALA A 153 -25.30 -37.65 -8.97
N SER A 154 -26.22 -38.55 -9.31
CA SER A 154 -27.61 -38.26 -9.73
C SER A 154 -28.52 -37.79 -8.59
N THR A 155 -27.96 -37.42 -7.43
CA THR A 155 -28.70 -36.95 -6.26
C THR A 155 -27.92 -35.84 -5.56
N GLY A 156 -28.20 -34.60 -5.95
CA GLY A 156 -27.71 -33.40 -5.25
C GLY A 156 -28.88 -32.52 -4.88
N SER A 157 -29.24 -32.52 -3.58
CA SER A 157 -30.16 -31.57 -2.96
C SER A 157 -29.86 -30.14 -3.43
N GLY A 158 -30.89 -29.34 -3.75
CA GLY A 158 -30.76 -27.99 -4.33
C GLY A 158 -29.76 -27.08 -3.59
N ASN A 159 -29.67 -27.25 -2.28
CA ASN A 159 -28.74 -26.54 -1.39
C ASN A 159 -27.26 -26.72 -1.80
N MET A 160 -26.86 -27.87 -2.34
CA MET A 160 -25.46 -28.11 -2.75
C MET A 160 -25.10 -27.36 -4.03
N LYS A 161 -26.05 -27.22 -4.97
CA LYS A 161 -25.83 -26.44 -6.20
C LYS A 161 -25.71 -24.95 -5.88
N GLU A 162 -26.59 -24.43 -5.03
CA GLU A 162 -26.54 -23.04 -4.57
C GLU A 162 -25.25 -22.73 -3.80
N ALA A 163 -24.82 -23.63 -2.92
CA ALA A 163 -23.56 -23.47 -2.18
C ALA A 163 -22.34 -23.44 -3.12
N VAL A 164 -22.30 -24.29 -4.14
CA VAL A 164 -21.23 -24.31 -5.14
C VAL A 164 -21.24 -23.04 -5.99
N HIS A 165 -22.42 -22.57 -6.40
CA HIS A 165 -22.58 -21.32 -7.14
C HIS A 165 -22.15 -20.10 -6.30
N GLY A 166 -22.59 -20.01 -5.05
CA GLY A 166 -22.18 -18.96 -4.12
C GLY A 166 -20.67 -18.95 -3.86
N LEU A 167 -20.05 -20.12 -3.70
CA LEU A 167 -18.61 -20.26 -3.57
C LEU A 167 -17.88 -19.84 -4.86
N ALA A 168 -18.37 -20.22 -6.04
CA ALA A 168 -17.78 -19.84 -7.32
C ALA A 168 -17.81 -18.31 -7.53
N ASN A 169 -18.95 -17.67 -7.26
CA ASN A 169 -19.10 -16.22 -7.34
C ASN A 169 -18.18 -15.49 -6.36
N LEU A 170 -18.07 -15.98 -5.12
CA LEU A 170 -17.15 -15.42 -4.13
C LEU A 170 -15.69 -15.58 -4.57
N LEU A 171 -15.32 -16.75 -5.12
CA LEU A 171 -13.97 -16.97 -5.62
C LEU A 171 -13.67 -16.09 -6.84
N TYR A 172 -14.64 -15.90 -7.73
CA TYR A 172 -14.50 -15.00 -8.87
C TYR A 172 -14.39 -13.54 -8.44
N SER A 173 -15.15 -13.08 -7.45
CA SER A 173 -15.03 -11.71 -6.93
C SER A 173 -13.68 -11.46 -6.25
N LEU A 174 -13.06 -12.49 -5.68
CA LEU A 174 -11.74 -12.41 -5.04
C LEU A 174 -10.56 -12.57 -6.02
N MET A 175 -10.70 -13.39 -7.06
CA MET A 175 -9.62 -13.79 -7.97
C MET A 175 -9.69 -13.18 -9.37
N GLY A 176 -10.87 -12.73 -9.81
CA GLY A 176 -11.11 -12.27 -11.17
C GLY A 176 -10.69 -13.30 -12.22
N GLN A 177 -10.03 -12.84 -13.29
CA GLN A 177 -9.61 -13.70 -14.41
C GLN A 177 -8.58 -14.77 -14.04
N SER A 178 -7.84 -14.60 -12.93
CA SER A 178 -6.89 -15.62 -12.47
C SER A 178 -7.57 -16.94 -12.07
N LEU A 179 -8.88 -16.91 -11.76
CA LEU A 179 -9.68 -18.11 -11.54
C LEU A 179 -9.76 -18.97 -12.82
N PHE A 180 -9.97 -18.34 -13.96
CA PHE A 180 -10.05 -19.01 -15.26
C PHE A 180 -8.68 -19.48 -15.75
N GLU A 181 -7.62 -18.75 -15.46
CA GLU A 181 -6.24 -19.19 -15.72
C GLU A 181 -5.92 -20.49 -14.97
N GLN A 182 -6.31 -20.59 -13.70
CA GLN A 182 -6.12 -21.82 -12.92
C GLN A 182 -7.06 -22.96 -13.39
N ALA A 183 -8.23 -22.61 -13.93
CA ALA A 183 -9.13 -23.58 -14.55
C ALA A 183 -8.52 -24.20 -15.82
N GLN A 184 -7.58 -23.53 -16.51
CA GLN A 184 -6.89 -24.09 -17.69
C GLN A 184 -6.11 -25.37 -17.37
N ALA A 185 -5.64 -25.53 -16.13
CA ALA A 185 -4.99 -26.76 -15.65
C ALA A 185 -5.98 -27.90 -15.33
N LYS A 186 -7.28 -27.69 -15.52
CA LYS A 186 -8.35 -28.67 -15.26
C LYS A 186 -8.97 -29.19 -16.55
N SER A 187 -9.77 -30.25 -16.42
CA SER A 187 -10.44 -30.88 -17.56
C SER A 187 -11.37 -29.90 -18.30
N HIS A 188 -11.57 -30.12 -19.61
CA HIS A 188 -12.46 -29.30 -20.43
C HIS A 188 -13.88 -29.19 -19.86
N ARG A 189 -14.41 -30.29 -19.33
CA ARG A 189 -15.73 -30.35 -18.69
C ARG A 189 -15.85 -29.42 -17.48
N LEU A 190 -14.82 -29.35 -16.62
CA LEU A 190 -14.82 -28.48 -15.45
C LEU A 190 -14.74 -27.00 -15.83
N ARG A 191 -13.99 -26.68 -16.90
CA ARG A 191 -13.89 -25.32 -17.44
C ARG A 191 -15.24 -24.81 -17.94
N GLN A 192 -15.96 -25.63 -18.71
CA GLN A 192 -17.30 -25.28 -19.20
C GLN A 192 -18.30 -25.08 -18.05
N LYS A 193 -18.28 -25.97 -17.06
CA LYS A 193 -19.18 -25.88 -15.91
C LYS A 193 -18.92 -24.66 -15.03
N LEU A 194 -17.65 -24.25 -14.87
CA LEU A 194 -17.31 -23.02 -14.16
C LEU A 194 -17.85 -21.78 -14.89
N LYS A 195 -17.75 -21.77 -16.23
CA LYS A 195 -18.30 -20.71 -17.08
C LYS A 195 -19.82 -20.63 -16.96
N GLU A 196 -20.50 -21.77 -17.07
CA GLU A 196 -21.96 -21.89 -16.89
C GLU A 196 -22.41 -21.42 -15.50
N LEU A 197 -21.61 -21.65 -14.44
CA LEU A 197 -21.94 -21.20 -13.09
C LEU A 197 -21.71 -19.71 -12.85
N LEU A 198 -20.89 -19.05 -13.66
CA LEU A 198 -20.55 -17.63 -13.49
C LEU A 198 -21.23 -16.74 -14.54
N ASP A 199 -22.10 -17.31 -15.37
CA ASP A 199 -22.73 -16.63 -16.51
C ASP A 199 -21.70 -15.93 -17.44
N GLN A 200 -20.54 -16.56 -17.67
CA GLN A 200 -19.39 -16.03 -18.43
C GLN A 200 -19.06 -16.84 -19.69
#